data_AF-A0A6P0RLG9-F1
#
_entry.id   AF-A0A6P0RLG9-F1
#
_cell.length_a   1.000
_cell.length_b   1.000
_cell.length_c   1.000
_cell.angle_alpha   90.00
_cell.angle_beta   90.00
_cell.angle_gamma   90.00
#
_symmetry.space_group_name_H-M   'P 1'
#
loop_
_entity.id
_entity.type
_entity.pdbx_description
1 polymer ?
#
loop_
_entity_poly.entity_id
_entity_poly.type
_entity_poly.pdbx_seq_one_letter_code
_entity_poly.pdbx_strand_id
1 'polypeptide(L)'
;MTNYLSTYFLVSHGSRDPRPNLELNRLAELLSRQIPLSKFFRKQNNILKSPVISTGVLELGPKSLHEQIEDFWQYTRSLDITQMQIIPLFLLPGVHVTEDIPAEIEIFRERVRAIATSDIFLHEQQSNLKLENQLEIDTPVKINLYPYIGSHPKMANLLATKITSVSADAWVLISHGSRRPGGNEVVEKISQSLASSCQVMVSTAYWSVPPDLKSRVEILVKQGYREIGILPYFLFNGGITDAIADTVDQLSQIYPTIKFRLNTPLGATEELANLVSDLITSKEEDFSKA
;
A
#
# COMPACT_ATOMS: atom_id res chain seq x y z
N MET A 1 -3.49 26.80 -18.53
CA MET A 1 -3.50 25.33 -18.74
C MET A 1 -2.56 24.76 -17.69
N THR A 2 -3.11 24.15 -16.65
CA THR A 2 -2.35 23.68 -15.47
C THR A 2 -1.51 22.47 -15.85
N ASN A 3 -0.23 22.50 -15.47
CA ASN A 3 0.70 21.39 -15.67
C ASN A 3 0.34 20.27 -14.67
N TYR A 4 -0.32 19.20 -15.12
CA TYR A 4 -0.67 18.07 -14.26
C TYR A 4 0.52 17.13 -14.08
N LEU A 5 1.49 17.52 -13.25
CA LEU A 5 2.38 16.55 -12.61
C LEU A 5 1.54 15.71 -11.65
N SER A 6 1.37 14.42 -11.96
CA SER A 6 0.72 13.50 -11.01
C SER A 6 1.64 13.34 -9.78
N THR A 7 1.09 13.60 -8.58
CA THR A 7 1.81 13.50 -7.31
C THR A 7 1.16 12.44 -6.44
N TYR A 8 1.91 11.39 -6.12
CA TYR A 8 1.41 10.23 -5.36
C TYR A 8 2.09 10.15 -4.00
N PHE A 9 1.29 9.94 -2.96
CA PHE A 9 1.72 9.72 -1.60
C PHE A 9 1.34 8.29 -1.19
N LEU A 10 2.33 7.41 -1.09
CA LEU A 10 2.12 6.01 -0.73
C LEU A 10 2.12 5.85 0.79
N VAL A 11 1.00 5.40 1.35
CA VAL A 11 0.85 5.27 2.81
C VAL A 11 0.93 3.81 3.22
N SER A 12 1.83 3.49 4.15
CA SER A 12 1.88 2.17 4.80
C SER A 12 1.60 2.27 6.30
N HIS A 13 1.51 1.13 7.00
CA HIS A 13 1.36 1.14 8.46
C HIS A 13 2.54 1.78 9.19
N GLY A 14 3.77 1.54 8.76
CA GLY A 14 4.98 1.81 9.55
C GLY A 14 5.43 0.64 10.41
N SER A 15 6.70 0.65 10.79
CA SER A 15 7.36 -0.45 11.52
C SER A 15 8.56 0.06 12.31
N ARG A 16 8.86 -0.59 13.43
CA ARG A 16 10.14 -0.41 14.16
C ARG A 16 11.29 -1.12 13.45
N ASP A 17 10.97 -2.14 12.65
CA ASP A 17 11.92 -2.77 11.75
C ASP A 17 12.21 -1.82 10.58
N PRO A 18 13.47 -1.53 10.24
CA PRO A 18 13.80 -0.65 9.13
C PRO A 18 13.48 -1.25 7.75
N ARG A 19 13.42 -2.59 7.61
CA ARG A 19 13.27 -3.27 6.30
C ARG A 19 11.98 -2.90 5.57
N PRO A 20 10.78 -2.90 6.19
CA PRO A 20 9.56 -2.43 5.55
C PRO A 20 9.64 -1.02 4.98
N ASN A 21 10.33 -0.10 5.65
CA ASN A 21 10.46 1.28 5.15
C ASN A 21 11.42 1.37 3.96
N LEU A 22 12.49 0.58 3.96
CA LEU A 22 13.39 0.46 2.81
C LEU A 22 12.67 -0.13 1.59
N GLU A 23 11.87 -1.18 1.80
CA GLU A 23 11.05 -1.79 0.75
C GLU A 23 9.96 -0.83 0.24
N LEU A 24 9.33 -0.04 1.12
CA LEU A 24 8.37 0.99 0.72
C LEU A 24 9.00 2.02 -0.23
N ASN A 25 10.18 2.52 0.11
CA ASN A 25 10.92 3.45 -0.73
C ASN A 25 11.32 2.79 -2.06
N ARG A 26 11.74 1.53 -2.02
CA ARG A 26 12.05 0.77 -3.23
C ARG A 26 10.82 0.60 -4.13
N LEU A 27 9.64 0.34 -3.56
CA LEU A 27 8.40 0.25 -4.31
C LEU A 27 8.05 1.59 -4.97
N ALA A 28 8.25 2.71 -4.28
CA ALA A 28 8.08 4.05 -4.87
C ALA A 28 9.02 4.29 -6.05
N GLU A 29 10.28 3.86 -5.97
CA GLU A 29 11.23 3.93 -7.09
C GLU A 29 10.77 3.10 -8.29
N LEU A 30 10.32 1.86 -8.07
CA LEU A 30 9.80 0.99 -9.14
C LEU A 30 8.56 1.61 -9.79
N LEU A 31 7.63 2.08 -8.97
CA LEU A 31 6.40 2.72 -9.43
C LEU A 31 6.69 3.97 -10.28
N SER A 32 7.70 4.76 -9.93
CA SER A 32 8.10 5.96 -10.69
C SER A 32 8.51 5.66 -12.14
N ARG A 33 8.94 4.43 -12.43
CA ARG A 33 9.34 3.96 -13.76
C ARG A 33 8.18 3.40 -14.57
N GLN A 34 7.10 3.01 -13.90
CA GLN A 34 5.98 2.27 -14.48
C GLN A 34 4.75 3.13 -14.71
N ILE A 35 4.53 4.17 -13.88
CA ILE A 35 3.44 5.10 -14.11
C ILE A 35 3.70 5.81 -15.44
N PRO A 36 2.84 5.62 -16.45
CA PRO A 36 3.00 6.32 -17.71
C PRO A 36 2.91 7.81 -17.43
N LEU A 37 3.88 8.58 -17.95
CA LEU A 37 3.75 10.03 -18.02
C LEU A 37 2.40 10.33 -18.66
N SER A 38 1.49 10.96 -17.89
CA SER A 38 0.14 11.28 -18.32
C SER A 38 0.11 11.77 -19.77
N LYS A 39 -0.88 11.33 -20.56
CA LYS A 39 -1.03 11.72 -21.98
C LYS A 39 -1.07 13.24 -22.18
N PHE A 40 -1.34 14.02 -21.11
CA PHE A 40 -1.36 15.48 -21.09
C PHE A 40 0.03 16.15 -21.17
N PHE A 41 1.13 15.45 -20.90
CA PHE A 41 2.47 16.04 -20.88
C PHE A 41 3.05 16.40 -22.26
N ARG A 42 2.44 15.92 -23.36
CA ARG A 42 3.11 15.99 -24.68
C ARG A 42 3.08 17.36 -25.36
N LYS A 43 2.67 18.45 -24.69
CA LYS A 43 2.39 19.72 -25.38
C LYS A 43 3.07 21.00 -24.88
N GLN A 44 3.93 20.98 -23.86
CA GLN A 44 4.67 22.21 -23.52
C GLN A 44 6.11 21.93 -23.05
N ASN A 45 7.07 22.36 -23.86
CA ASN A 45 8.50 22.56 -23.53
C ASN A 45 9.40 21.34 -23.28
N ASN A 46 9.23 20.20 -23.96
CA ASN A 46 10.25 19.14 -24.14
C ASN A 46 11.00 18.61 -22.89
N ILE A 47 10.57 18.92 -21.67
CA ILE A 47 11.18 18.43 -20.42
C ILE A 47 10.19 17.46 -19.79
N LEU A 48 10.45 16.16 -19.97
CA LEU A 48 9.73 15.09 -19.29
C LEU A 48 10.07 15.14 -17.79
N LYS A 49 9.11 15.56 -16.96
CA LYS A 49 9.21 15.44 -15.50
C LYS A 49 8.48 14.17 -15.06
N SER A 50 9.21 13.25 -14.42
CA SER A 50 8.63 12.04 -13.81
C SER A 50 7.56 12.39 -12.77
N PRO A 51 6.58 11.51 -12.52
CA PRO A 51 5.63 11.70 -11.43
C PRO A 51 6.37 11.88 -10.11
N VAL A 52 5.85 12.76 -9.26
CA VAL A 52 6.42 12.98 -7.93
C VAL A 52 5.81 11.94 -7.00
N ILE A 53 6.63 11.02 -6.49
CA ILE A 53 6.17 9.97 -5.57
C ILE A 53 6.90 10.16 -4.25
N SER A 54 6.15 10.22 -3.16
CA SER A 54 6.67 10.20 -1.80
C SER A 54 5.97 9.11 -0.98
N THR A 55 6.54 8.79 0.17
CA THR A 55 6.09 7.71 1.03
C THR A 55 5.78 8.26 2.43
N GLY A 56 4.83 7.63 3.10
CA GLY A 56 4.46 7.96 4.47
C GLY A 56 4.08 6.71 5.26
N VAL A 57 4.20 6.84 6.58
CA VAL A 57 3.80 5.80 7.53
C VAL A 57 2.72 6.35 8.45
N LEU A 58 1.67 5.56 8.66
CA LEU A 58 0.56 5.92 9.54
C LEU A 58 0.99 5.95 11.01
N GLU A 59 1.81 4.98 11.41
CA GLU A 59 2.29 4.80 12.78
C GLU A 59 3.80 4.64 12.79
N LEU A 60 4.41 4.77 13.98
CA LEU A 60 5.84 4.51 14.22
C LEU A 60 6.79 5.41 13.40
N GLY A 61 6.26 6.42 12.71
CA GLY A 61 6.99 7.49 12.07
C GLY A 61 7.38 8.60 13.06
N PRO A 62 8.33 9.46 12.68
CA PRO A 62 8.77 10.60 13.52
C PRO A 62 7.73 11.74 13.58
N LYS A 63 6.80 11.78 12.62
CA LYS A 63 5.71 12.74 12.50
C LYS A 63 4.40 11.97 12.34
N SER A 64 3.29 12.57 12.73
CA SER A 64 1.96 12.07 12.38
C SER A 64 1.76 12.02 10.86
N LEU A 65 0.76 11.27 10.38
CA LEU A 65 0.54 11.14 8.94
C LEU A 65 0.12 12.47 8.32
N HIS A 66 -0.73 13.25 8.98
CA HIS A 66 -1.16 14.56 8.49
C HIS A 66 0.00 15.56 8.39
N GLU A 67 0.98 15.52 9.30
CA GLU A 67 2.21 16.34 9.20
C GLU A 67 3.11 15.89 8.04
N GLN A 68 3.20 14.58 7.78
CA GLN A 68 3.93 14.06 6.62
C GLN A 68 3.25 14.47 5.29
N ILE A 69 1.91 14.44 5.26
CA ILE A 69 1.11 14.94 4.12
C ILE A 69 1.32 16.45 3.94
N GLU A 70 1.43 17.21 5.03
CA GLU A 70 1.70 18.64 5.01
C GLU A 70 3.08 18.97 4.42
N ASP A 71 4.14 18.27 4.85
CA ASP A 71 5.47 18.40 4.25
C ASP A 71 5.43 18.12 2.74
N PHE A 72 4.73 17.04 2.35
CA PHE A 72 4.60 16.66 0.95
C PHE A 72 3.83 17.71 0.14
N TRP A 73 2.75 18.25 0.70
CA TRP A 73 1.95 19.30 0.10
C TRP A 73 2.77 20.59 -0.13
N GLN A 74 3.53 21.03 0.87
CA GLN A 74 4.38 22.21 0.75
C GLN A 74 5.41 22.04 -0.37
N TYR A 75 6.01 20.84 -0.46
CA TYR A 75 6.92 20.51 -1.54
C TYR A 75 6.23 20.54 -2.92
N THR A 76 5.08 19.87 -3.09
CA THR A 76 4.37 19.84 -4.37
C THR A 76 3.84 21.20 -4.79
N ARG A 77 3.41 22.04 -3.82
CA ARG A 77 2.97 23.41 -4.08
C ARG A 77 4.10 24.29 -4.60
N SER A 78 5.33 24.10 -4.12
CA SER A 78 6.51 24.82 -4.66
C SER A 78 6.82 24.49 -6.12
N LEU A 79 6.18 23.44 -6.67
CA LEU A 79 6.26 23.01 -8.06
C LEU A 79 5.00 23.39 -8.87
N ASP A 80 4.14 24.25 -8.32
CA ASP A 80 2.84 24.67 -8.87
C ASP A 80 1.83 23.51 -9.04
N ILE A 81 1.96 22.46 -8.21
CA ILE A 81 1.07 21.30 -8.24
C ILE A 81 0.04 21.40 -7.10
N THR A 82 -1.23 21.34 -7.46
CA THR A 82 -2.36 21.61 -6.54
C THR A 82 -3.26 20.40 -6.29
N GLN A 83 -2.91 19.23 -6.84
CA GLN A 83 -3.66 17.99 -6.67
C GLN A 83 -2.76 16.87 -6.16
N MET A 84 -3.15 16.21 -5.07
CA MET A 84 -2.44 15.08 -4.46
C MET A 84 -3.25 13.78 -4.53
N GLN A 85 -2.57 12.67 -4.77
CA GLN A 85 -3.16 11.34 -4.80
C GLN A 85 -2.60 10.54 -3.61
N ILE A 86 -3.46 10.05 -2.73
CA ILE A 86 -3.05 9.25 -1.56
C ILE A 86 -3.42 7.79 -1.83
N ILE A 87 -2.44 6.89 -1.70
CA ILE A 87 -2.57 5.47 -2.02
C ILE A 87 -2.26 4.62 -0.78
N PRO A 88 -3.29 4.02 -0.16
CA PRO A 88 -3.09 3.10 0.96
C PRO A 88 -2.49 1.76 0.50
N LEU A 89 -1.25 1.47 0.90
CA LEU A 89 -0.59 0.18 0.69
C LEU A 89 -0.93 -0.81 1.81
N PHE A 90 -2.22 -1.14 1.91
CA PHE A 90 -2.76 -2.09 2.88
C PHE A 90 -3.37 -3.29 2.16
N LEU A 91 -3.26 -4.48 2.75
CA LEU A 91 -3.75 -5.72 2.14
C LEU A 91 -5.16 -6.11 2.55
N LEU A 92 -5.63 -5.59 3.69
CA LEU A 92 -6.92 -5.93 4.27
C LEU A 92 -7.71 -4.67 4.67
N PRO A 93 -9.05 -4.71 4.60
CA PRO A 93 -9.89 -3.61 5.04
C PRO A 93 -9.93 -3.60 6.58
N GLY A 94 -9.12 -2.73 7.20
CA GLY A 94 -9.08 -2.51 8.64
C GLY A 94 -9.30 -1.05 9.01
N VAL A 95 -9.36 -0.74 10.32
CA VAL A 95 -9.56 0.63 10.85
C VAL A 95 -8.60 1.64 10.22
N HIS A 96 -7.34 1.25 10.01
CA HIS A 96 -6.37 2.13 9.39
C HIS A 96 -6.78 2.66 8.02
N VAL A 97 -7.41 1.81 7.21
CA VAL A 97 -7.85 2.18 5.87
C VAL A 97 -9.19 2.91 5.89
N THR A 98 -10.12 2.45 6.73
CA THR A 98 -11.50 2.93 6.71
C THR A 98 -11.75 4.15 7.57
N GLU A 99 -10.91 4.40 8.57
CA GLU A 99 -11.11 5.43 9.59
C GLU A 99 -9.86 6.30 9.75
N ASP A 100 -8.69 5.72 10.05
CA ASP A 100 -7.52 6.50 10.46
C ASP A 100 -6.95 7.35 9.32
N ILE A 101 -6.71 6.78 8.13
CA ILE A 101 -6.21 7.54 6.97
C ILE A 101 -7.18 8.66 6.58
N PRO A 102 -8.51 8.42 6.43
CA PRO A 102 -9.48 9.50 6.23
C PRO A 102 -9.44 10.59 7.30
N ALA A 103 -9.31 10.22 8.58
CA ALA A 103 -9.24 11.17 9.68
C ALA A 103 -7.98 12.06 9.60
N GLU A 104 -6.81 11.46 9.35
CA GLU A 104 -5.55 12.18 9.15
C GLU A 104 -5.63 13.15 7.95
N ILE A 105 -6.30 12.75 6.87
CA ILE A 105 -6.54 13.63 5.71
C ILE A 105 -7.41 14.83 6.09
N GLU A 106 -8.43 14.65 6.94
CA GLU A 106 -9.28 15.78 7.35
C GLU A 106 -8.53 16.73 8.31
N ILE A 107 -7.70 16.22 9.23
CA ILE A 107 -6.82 17.06 10.06
C ILE A 107 -5.90 17.92 9.17
N PHE A 108 -5.30 17.31 8.14
CA PHE A 108 -4.50 18.06 7.16
C PHE A 108 -5.31 19.15 6.46
N ARG A 109 -6.53 18.84 5.99
CA ARG A 109 -7.41 19.82 5.33
C ARG A 109 -7.76 21.00 6.23
N GLU A 110 -8.09 20.74 7.49
CA GLU A 110 -8.38 21.78 8.48
C GLU A 110 -7.18 22.72 8.68
N ARG A 111 -5.96 22.15 8.79
CA ARG A 111 -4.73 22.94 8.94
C ARG A 111 -4.46 23.83 7.72
N VAL A 112 -4.59 23.29 6.51
CA VAL A 112 -4.40 24.08 5.28
C VAL A 112 -5.42 25.22 5.17
N ARG A 113 -6.70 24.97 5.53
CA ARG A 113 -7.75 26.01 5.56
C ARG A 113 -7.44 27.12 6.58
N ALA A 114 -6.92 26.75 7.75
CA ALA A 114 -6.56 27.72 8.80
C ALA A 114 -5.42 28.65 8.36
N ILE A 115 -4.39 28.11 7.68
CA ILE A 115 -3.27 28.90 7.14
C ILE A 115 -3.78 29.88 6.08
N ALA A 116 -4.59 29.40 5.11
CA ALA A 116 -5.15 30.25 4.05
C ALA A 116 -5.99 31.41 4.63
N THR A 117 -6.80 31.14 5.65
CA THR A 117 -7.60 32.19 6.33
C THR A 117 -6.73 33.22 7.05
N SER A 118 -5.62 32.78 7.65
CA SER A 118 -4.72 33.67 8.40
C SER A 118 -3.95 34.61 7.47
N ASP A 119 -3.51 34.13 6.31
CA ASP A 119 -2.84 34.95 5.30
C ASP A 119 -3.76 36.04 4.74
N ILE A 120 -5.05 35.73 4.54
CA ILE A 120 -6.07 36.70 4.10
C ILE A 120 -6.24 37.83 5.14
N PHE A 121 -6.36 37.48 6.42
CA PHE A 121 -6.60 38.46 7.49
C PHE A 121 -5.40 39.39 7.73
N LEU A 122 -4.17 38.90 7.56
CA LEU A 122 -2.96 39.72 7.66
C LEU A 122 -2.82 40.72 6.51
N HIS A 123 -3.24 40.34 5.29
CA HIS A 123 -3.22 41.23 4.13
C HIS A 123 -4.28 42.35 4.19
N GLU A 124 -5.45 42.11 4.80
CA GLU A 124 -6.48 43.13 4.99
C GLU A 124 -6.11 44.21 6.02
N GLN A 125 -5.27 43.88 7.02
CA GLN A 125 -4.84 44.88 8.02
C GLN A 125 -3.64 45.74 7.57
N GLN A 126 -2.96 45.41 6.47
CA GLN A 126 -1.72 46.08 6.06
C GLN A 126 -1.79 46.89 4.75
N SER A 127 -2.89 46.92 4.00
CA SER A 127 -2.90 47.57 2.68
C SER A 127 -3.96 48.65 2.49
N ASN A 128 -3.51 49.92 2.51
CA ASN A 128 -4.16 51.06 1.84
C ASN A 128 -3.37 51.47 0.57
N LEU A 129 -2.64 50.53 -0.04
CA LEU A 129 -1.93 50.74 -1.30
C LEU A 129 -2.10 49.52 -2.22
N LYS A 130 -2.59 49.80 -3.42
CA LYS A 130 -2.58 48.91 -4.58
C LYS A 130 -1.18 48.35 -4.81
N LEU A 131 -1.00 47.05 -4.62
CA LEU A 131 0.04 46.29 -5.32
C LEU A 131 -0.61 45.06 -5.95
N GLU A 132 -0.76 45.11 -7.26
CA GLU A 132 -0.98 43.96 -8.13
C GLU A 132 0.30 43.11 -8.10
N ASN A 133 0.34 42.07 -7.27
CA ASN A 133 1.07 40.82 -7.52
C ASN A 133 0.76 39.78 -6.44
N GLN A 134 0.22 38.64 -6.88
CA GLN A 134 0.33 37.32 -6.24
C GLN A 134 -0.34 37.14 -4.87
N LEU A 135 -1.66 36.94 -4.89
CA LEU A 135 -2.36 36.14 -3.89
C LEU A 135 -2.91 34.88 -4.57
N GLU A 136 -2.04 33.92 -4.88
CA GLU A 136 -2.44 32.53 -5.15
C GLU A 136 -2.69 31.80 -3.81
N ILE A 137 -3.62 32.33 -3.01
CA ILE A 137 -4.07 31.72 -1.73
C ILE A 137 -5.54 31.30 -1.86
N ASP A 138 -5.92 30.75 -3.01
CA ASP A 138 -7.28 30.25 -3.21
C ASP A 138 -7.34 28.98 -4.06
N THR A 139 -6.29 28.16 -4.05
CA THR A 139 -6.42 26.82 -4.64
C THR A 139 -6.71 25.80 -3.56
N PRO A 140 -7.98 25.36 -3.39
CA PRO A 140 -8.28 24.24 -2.50
C PRO A 140 -7.48 23.03 -2.96
N VAL A 141 -6.70 22.44 -2.05
CA VAL A 141 -5.95 21.21 -2.33
C VAL A 141 -6.91 20.11 -2.77
N LYS A 142 -6.78 19.62 -4.00
CA LYS A 142 -7.58 18.49 -4.49
C LYS A 142 -6.91 17.18 -4.06
N ILE A 143 -7.47 16.51 -3.06
CA ILE A 143 -6.97 15.21 -2.57
C ILE A 143 -7.85 14.10 -3.10
N ASN A 144 -7.26 13.16 -3.83
CA ASN A 144 -7.91 11.92 -4.24
C ASN A 144 -7.37 10.77 -3.38
N LEU A 145 -8.22 10.17 -2.54
CA LEU A 145 -7.90 8.96 -1.80
C LEU A 145 -8.26 7.73 -2.62
N TYR A 146 -7.28 6.87 -2.90
CA TYR A 146 -7.48 5.63 -3.63
C TYR A 146 -7.95 4.50 -2.71
N PRO A 147 -8.63 3.47 -3.25
CA PRO A 147 -8.82 2.22 -2.54
C PRO A 147 -7.47 1.62 -2.08
N TYR A 148 -7.49 0.83 -1.01
CA TYR A 148 -6.30 0.11 -0.57
C TYR A 148 -5.90 -0.97 -1.59
N ILE A 149 -4.61 -1.23 -1.75
CA ILE A 149 -4.12 -2.17 -2.80
C ILE A 149 -4.69 -3.60 -2.68
N GLY A 150 -5.04 -4.03 -1.47
CA GLY A 150 -5.68 -5.33 -1.23
C GLY A 150 -7.08 -5.48 -1.85
N SER A 151 -7.76 -4.37 -2.17
CA SER A 151 -9.04 -4.42 -2.89
C SER A 151 -8.87 -4.63 -4.40
N HIS A 152 -7.64 -4.62 -4.91
CA HIS A 152 -7.39 -4.74 -6.33
C HIS A 152 -7.71 -6.16 -6.84
N PRO A 153 -8.52 -6.32 -7.90
CA PRO A 153 -8.99 -7.63 -8.35
C PRO A 153 -7.86 -8.56 -8.81
N LYS A 154 -6.72 -8.00 -9.26
CA LYS A 154 -5.52 -8.78 -9.67
C LYS A 154 -4.63 -9.21 -8.50
N MET A 155 -4.98 -8.93 -7.23
CA MET A 155 -4.18 -9.34 -6.07
C MET A 155 -4.04 -10.87 -5.99
N ALA A 156 -5.13 -11.61 -6.23
CA ALA A 156 -5.08 -13.07 -6.27
C ALA A 156 -4.15 -13.59 -7.38
N ASN A 157 -4.08 -12.91 -8.54
CA ASN A 157 -3.17 -13.29 -9.63
C ASN A 157 -1.70 -13.14 -9.21
N LEU A 158 -1.37 -12.05 -8.50
CA LEU A 158 0.00 -11.85 -7.99
C LEU A 158 0.40 -12.98 -7.03
N LEU A 159 -0.50 -13.38 -6.12
CA LEU A 159 -0.26 -14.52 -5.23
C LEU A 159 -0.19 -15.86 -5.99
N ALA A 160 -1.02 -16.04 -7.02
CA ALA A 160 -1.00 -17.22 -7.87
C ALA A 160 0.35 -17.40 -8.56
N THR A 161 0.98 -16.32 -9.06
CA THR A 161 2.33 -16.41 -9.64
C THR A 161 3.38 -16.91 -8.65
N LYS A 162 3.29 -16.50 -7.38
CA LYS A 162 4.20 -17.00 -6.34
C LYS A 162 3.95 -18.49 -6.04
N ILE A 163 2.68 -18.92 -5.99
CA ILE A 163 2.31 -20.32 -5.79
C ILE A 163 2.80 -21.19 -6.96
N THR A 164 2.56 -20.78 -8.20
CA THR A 164 2.89 -21.60 -9.38
C THR A 164 4.38 -21.62 -9.70
N SER A 165 5.15 -20.65 -9.21
CA SER A 165 6.62 -20.62 -9.35
C SER A 165 7.35 -21.68 -8.52
N VAL A 166 6.67 -22.31 -7.55
CA VAL A 166 7.25 -23.29 -6.63
C VAL A 166 6.38 -24.55 -6.58
N SER A 167 6.95 -25.71 -6.87
CA SER A 167 6.23 -26.98 -6.75
C SER A 167 5.99 -27.33 -5.28
N ALA A 168 4.72 -27.56 -4.92
CA ALA A 168 4.28 -28.09 -3.64
C ALA A 168 2.89 -28.77 -3.81
N ASP A 169 2.59 -29.77 -2.97
CA ASP A 169 1.34 -30.53 -3.02
C ASP A 169 0.16 -29.77 -2.38
N ALA A 170 0.47 -28.93 -1.38
CA ALA A 170 -0.46 -28.08 -0.67
C ALA A 170 0.21 -26.79 -0.22
N TRP A 171 -0.60 -25.74 -0.04
CA TRP A 171 -0.16 -24.44 0.41
C TRP A 171 -0.87 -23.99 1.69
N VAL A 172 -0.14 -23.25 2.51
CA VAL A 172 -0.67 -22.46 3.62
C VAL A 172 -0.47 -20.98 3.29
N LEU A 173 -1.56 -20.25 3.08
CA LEU A 173 -1.56 -18.79 2.99
C LEU A 173 -1.62 -18.23 4.42
N ILE A 174 -0.50 -17.68 4.90
CA ILE A 174 -0.40 -17.13 6.26
C ILE A 174 -0.49 -15.61 6.25
N SER A 175 -1.42 -15.05 7.01
CA SER A 175 -1.55 -13.60 7.21
C SER A 175 -1.47 -13.23 8.69
N HIS A 176 -1.50 -11.94 9.01
CA HIS A 176 -1.48 -11.49 10.41
C HIS A 176 -2.66 -12.06 11.21
N GLY A 177 -3.85 -12.13 10.60
CA GLY A 177 -5.09 -12.51 11.25
C GLY A 177 -5.73 -11.37 12.04
N SER A 178 -7.06 -11.42 12.11
CA SER A 178 -7.93 -10.47 12.80
C SER A 178 -8.81 -11.17 13.82
N ARG A 179 -9.03 -10.51 14.96
CA ARG A 179 -10.00 -10.93 15.99
C ARG A 179 -11.41 -10.42 15.70
N ARG A 180 -11.57 -9.50 14.74
CA ARG A 180 -12.88 -8.93 14.41
C ARG A 180 -13.72 -9.96 13.66
N PRO A 181 -15.02 -10.07 13.94
CA PRO A 181 -15.94 -10.86 13.13
C PRO A 181 -15.81 -10.49 11.65
N GLY A 182 -15.68 -11.49 10.77
CA GLY A 182 -15.51 -11.29 9.33
C GLY A 182 -14.13 -10.75 8.89
N GLY A 183 -13.25 -10.38 9.82
CA GLY A 183 -11.96 -9.75 9.50
C GLY A 183 -10.99 -10.64 8.71
N ASN A 184 -11.20 -11.96 8.72
CA ASN A 184 -10.39 -12.93 7.98
C ASN A 184 -11.06 -13.44 6.69
N GLU A 185 -12.34 -13.12 6.44
CA GLU A 185 -13.09 -13.64 5.29
C GLU A 185 -12.45 -13.27 3.95
N VAL A 186 -11.80 -12.10 3.88
CA VAL A 186 -11.08 -11.67 2.67
C VAL A 186 -9.93 -12.62 2.36
N VAL A 187 -9.17 -13.05 3.38
CA VAL A 187 -8.05 -13.99 3.22
C VAL A 187 -8.58 -15.38 2.84
N GLU A 188 -9.71 -15.79 3.41
CA GLU A 188 -10.35 -17.07 3.09
C GLU A 188 -10.86 -17.12 1.65
N LYS A 189 -11.48 -16.04 1.16
CA LYS A 189 -11.90 -15.90 -0.24
C LYS A 189 -10.69 -15.92 -1.19
N ILE A 190 -9.60 -15.24 -0.85
CA ILE A 190 -8.35 -15.30 -1.62
C ILE A 190 -7.82 -16.74 -1.66
N SER A 191 -7.77 -17.43 -0.51
CA SER A 191 -7.34 -18.83 -0.44
C SER A 191 -8.18 -19.75 -1.34
N GLN A 192 -9.51 -19.59 -1.35
CA GLN A 192 -10.41 -20.36 -2.23
C GLN A 192 -10.18 -20.05 -3.71
N SER A 193 -9.95 -18.78 -4.04
CA SER A 193 -9.64 -18.35 -5.41
C SER A 193 -8.29 -18.94 -5.88
N LEU A 194 -7.28 -18.94 -5.02
CA LEU A 194 -5.98 -19.56 -5.29
C LEU A 194 -6.10 -21.06 -5.47
N ALA A 195 -6.84 -21.74 -4.59
CA ALA A 195 -7.05 -23.18 -4.71
C ALA A 195 -7.72 -23.56 -6.05
N SER A 196 -8.75 -22.80 -6.44
CA SER A 196 -9.45 -23.02 -7.71
C SER A 196 -8.58 -22.72 -8.93
N SER A 197 -7.87 -21.58 -8.93
CA SER A 197 -7.09 -21.11 -10.09
C SER A 197 -5.77 -21.85 -10.28
N CYS A 198 -5.09 -22.22 -9.19
CA CYS A 198 -3.82 -22.93 -9.23
C CYS A 198 -4.01 -24.46 -9.20
N GLN A 199 -5.24 -24.96 -9.02
CA GLN A 199 -5.57 -26.39 -8.94
C GLN A 199 -4.75 -27.14 -7.87
N VAL A 200 -4.50 -26.48 -6.74
CA VAL A 200 -3.75 -27.01 -5.59
C VAL A 200 -4.52 -26.76 -4.30
N MET A 201 -4.33 -27.59 -3.28
CA MET A 201 -4.90 -27.31 -1.96
C MET A 201 -4.28 -26.02 -1.40
N VAL A 202 -5.10 -25.07 -0.96
CA VAL A 202 -4.65 -23.86 -0.27
C VAL A 202 -5.50 -23.66 0.99
N SER A 203 -4.83 -23.64 2.15
CA SER A 203 -5.46 -23.42 3.45
C SER A 203 -4.98 -22.11 4.08
N THR A 204 -5.82 -21.46 4.89
CA THR A 204 -5.44 -20.24 5.61
C THR A 204 -4.83 -20.56 6.97
N ALA A 205 -3.77 -19.84 7.34
CA ALA A 205 -3.30 -19.75 8.71
C ALA A 205 -3.16 -18.29 9.12
N TYR A 206 -3.16 -18.04 10.43
CA TYR A 206 -3.07 -16.70 10.98
C TYR A 206 -1.99 -16.63 12.07
N TRP A 207 -1.26 -15.52 12.10
CA TRP A 207 -0.18 -15.30 13.05
C TRP A 207 -0.71 -15.00 14.47
N SER A 208 -1.74 -14.15 14.56
CA SER A 208 -2.22 -13.58 15.84
C SER A 208 -3.49 -14.23 16.40
N VAL A 209 -4.11 -15.14 15.63
CA VAL A 209 -5.35 -15.85 15.97
C VAL A 209 -5.32 -17.28 15.42
N PRO A 210 -6.14 -18.21 15.93
CA PRO A 210 -6.30 -19.51 15.30
C PRO A 210 -7.07 -19.43 13.97
N PRO A 211 -6.89 -20.42 13.08
CA PRO A 211 -5.90 -21.50 13.15
C PRO A 211 -4.49 -21.01 12.83
N ASP A 212 -3.53 -21.39 13.67
CA ASP A 212 -2.11 -21.04 13.51
C ASP A 212 -1.40 -21.94 12.48
N LEU A 213 -0.18 -21.55 12.12
CA LEU A 213 0.65 -22.25 11.13
C LEU A 213 0.89 -23.72 11.50
N LYS A 214 1.24 -23.97 12.77
CA LYS A 214 1.58 -25.31 13.27
C LYS A 214 0.37 -26.24 13.15
N SER A 215 -0.79 -25.79 13.61
CA SER A 215 -2.05 -26.53 13.56
C SER A 215 -2.45 -26.85 12.12
N ARG A 216 -2.26 -25.92 11.18
CA ARG A 216 -2.54 -26.17 9.75
C ARG A 216 -1.59 -27.17 9.14
N VAL A 217 -0.29 -27.05 9.40
CA VAL A 217 0.71 -28.01 8.91
C VAL A 217 0.42 -29.40 9.45
N GLU A 218 0.08 -29.55 10.74
CA GLU A 218 -0.26 -30.85 11.33
C GLU A 218 -1.44 -31.52 10.61
N ILE A 219 -2.49 -30.76 10.27
CA ILE A 219 -3.64 -31.27 9.50
C ILE A 219 -3.19 -31.74 8.11
N LEU A 220 -2.40 -30.94 7.38
CA LEU A 220 -1.93 -31.30 6.04
C LEU A 220 -1.03 -32.54 6.06
N VAL A 221 -0.16 -32.66 7.05
CA VAL A 221 0.70 -33.85 7.22
C VAL A 221 -0.16 -35.09 7.49
N LYS A 222 -1.18 -35.00 8.35
CA LYS A 222 -2.14 -36.10 8.61
C LYS A 222 -2.95 -36.49 7.38
N GLN A 223 -3.20 -35.55 6.46
CA GLN A 223 -3.86 -35.80 5.18
C GLN A 223 -2.94 -36.41 4.13
N GLY A 224 -1.64 -36.55 4.40
CA GLY A 224 -0.69 -37.25 3.54
C GLY A 224 0.12 -36.36 2.59
N TYR A 225 -0.03 -35.03 2.65
CA TYR A 225 0.80 -34.10 1.88
C TYR A 225 2.27 -34.20 2.29
N ARG A 226 3.21 -34.12 1.32
CA ARG A 226 4.65 -34.32 1.56
C ARG A 226 5.49 -33.09 1.19
N GLU A 227 5.05 -32.29 0.23
CA GLU A 227 5.62 -30.98 -0.07
C GLU A 227 4.62 -29.88 0.29
N ILE A 228 4.92 -29.06 1.31
CA ILE A 228 4.01 -28.02 1.81
C ILE A 228 4.64 -26.65 1.58
N GLY A 229 3.98 -25.84 0.76
CA GLY A 229 4.33 -24.44 0.53
C GLY A 229 3.73 -23.52 1.58
N ILE A 230 4.51 -22.56 2.06
CA ILE A 230 4.06 -21.52 2.99
C ILE A 230 4.18 -20.18 2.27
N LEU A 231 3.07 -19.48 2.08
CA LEU A 231 3.02 -18.17 1.43
C LEU A 231 2.62 -17.10 2.44
N PRO A 232 3.57 -16.24 2.87
CA PRO A 232 3.27 -15.07 3.70
C PRO A 232 2.48 -14.02 2.90
N TYR A 233 1.24 -13.75 3.30
CA TYR A 233 0.43 -12.65 2.80
C TYR A 233 0.70 -11.36 3.58
N PHE A 234 1.91 -10.84 3.37
CA PHE A 234 2.41 -9.59 3.93
C PHE A 234 2.98 -8.72 2.82
N LEU A 235 3.01 -7.41 3.02
CA LEU A 235 3.51 -6.49 2.00
C LEU A 235 5.03 -6.60 1.86
N PHE A 236 5.77 -6.55 2.98
CA PHE A 236 7.23 -6.54 3.00
C PHE A 236 7.76 -7.50 4.08
N ASN A 237 9.06 -7.81 4.00
CA ASN A 237 9.76 -8.56 5.05
C ASN A 237 9.87 -7.72 6.34
N GLY A 238 9.79 -8.38 7.49
CA GLY A 238 10.01 -7.79 8.80
C GLY A 238 9.96 -8.85 9.91
N GLY A 239 9.92 -8.41 11.18
CA GLY A 239 9.97 -9.34 12.32
C GLY A 239 8.94 -10.48 12.31
N ILE A 240 7.72 -10.26 11.80
CA ILE A 240 6.72 -11.33 11.69
C ILE A 240 7.12 -12.37 10.63
N THR A 241 7.65 -11.95 9.48
CA THR A 241 8.07 -12.90 8.44
C THR A 241 9.29 -13.71 8.89
N ASP A 242 10.19 -13.12 9.67
CA ASP A 242 11.30 -13.85 10.29
C ASP A 242 10.79 -14.89 11.29
N ALA A 243 9.84 -14.52 12.15
CA ALA A 243 9.27 -15.45 13.12
C ALA A 243 8.46 -16.59 12.45
N ILE A 244 7.86 -16.33 11.29
CA ILE A 244 7.27 -17.37 10.44
C ILE A 244 8.37 -18.30 9.92
N ALA A 245 9.51 -17.78 9.46
CA ALA A 245 10.63 -18.59 9.00
C ALA A 245 11.17 -19.49 10.12
N ASP A 246 11.38 -18.94 11.32
CA ASP A 246 11.79 -19.71 12.50
C ASP A 246 10.78 -20.83 12.83
N THR A 247 9.49 -20.54 12.69
CA THR A 247 8.43 -21.54 12.90
C THR A 247 8.50 -22.65 11.84
N VAL A 248 8.77 -22.32 10.57
CA VAL A 248 8.94 -23.32 9.51
C VAL A 248 10.17 -24.17 9.76
N ASP A 249 11.28 -23.59 10.22
CA ASP A 249 12.48 -24.33 10.57
C ASP A 249 12.22 -25.31 11.72
N GLN A 250 11.49 -24.90 12.76
CA GLN A 250 11.06 -25.80 13.83
C GLN A 250 10.16 -26.93 13.32
N LEU A 251 9.21 -26.63 12.43
CA LEU A 251 8.33 -27.63 11.81
C LEU A 251 9.12 -28.63 10.95
N SER A 252 10.18 -28.19 10.28
CA SER A 252 11.06 -29.07 9.51
C SER A 252 11.80 -30.09 10.38
N GLN A 253 12.13 -29.72 11.63
CA GLN A 253 12.72 -30.63 12.61
C GLN A 253 11.70 -31.63 13.17
N ILE A 254 10.45 -31.18 13.37
CA ILE A 254 9.35 -32.04 13.86
C ILE A 254 8.90 -33.03 12.79
N TYR A 255 8.89 -32.62 11.52
CA TYR A 255 8.43 -33.40 10.38
C TYR A 255 9.53 -33.57 9.32
N PRO A 256 10.60 -34.34 9.61
CA PRO A 256 11.79 -34.42 8.74
C PRO A 256 11.53 -35.08 7.37
N THR A 257 10.41 -35.77 7.21
CA THR A 257 9.97 -36.38 5.94
C THR A 257 9.14 -35.42 5.08
N ILE A 258 8.82 -34.22 5.59
CA ILE A 258 8.04 -33.20 4.90
C ILE A 258 8.98 -32.13 4.36
N LYS A 259 8.81 -31.80 3.10
CA LYS A 259 9.58 -30.77 2.43
C LYS A 259 8.82 -29.45 2.49
N PHE A 260 9.30 -28.53 3.32
CA PHE A 260 8.72 -27.20 3.43
C PHE A 260 9.28 -26.25 2.35
N ARG A 261 8.41 -25.44 1.76
CA ARG A 261 8.77 -24.40 0.79
C ARG A 261 8.26 -23.05 1.28
N LEU A 262 9.08 -22.30 2.01
CA LEU A 262 8.73 -20.94 2.41
C LEU A 262 8.97 -19.97 1.26
N ASN A 263 7.91 -19.28 0.83
CA ASN A 263 7.99 -18.19 -0.12
C ASN A 263 8.26 -16.84 0.56
N THR A 264 8.78 -15.89 -0.20
CA THR A 264 8.86 -14.48 0.21
C THR A 264 7.47 -13.84 0.27
N PRO A 265 7.26 -12.77 1.08
CA PRO A 265 6.06 -11.93 1.00
C PRO A 265 5.92 -11.25 -0.36
N LEU A 266 4.93 -10.35 -0.53
CA LEU A 266 4.71 -9.62 -1.79
C LEU A 266 5.99 -8.94 -2.28
N GLY A 267 6.62 -8.16 -1.40
CA GLY A 267 7.89 -7.48 -1.64
C GLY A 267 7.77 -6.28 -2.58
N ALA A 268 8.77 -5.42 -2.59
CA ALA A 268 8.90 -4.35 -3.57
C ALA A 268 9.34 -4.90 -4.93
N THR A 269 8.41 -5.51 -5.67
CA THR A 269 8.67 -6.11 -6.99
C THR A 269 8.04 -5.30 -8.11
N GLU A 270 8.51 -5.54 -9.35
CA GLU A 270 7.96 -4.92 -10.55
C GLU A 270 6.47 -5.28 -10.70
N GLU A 271 6.06 -6.50 -10.35
CA GLU A 271 4.67 -6.94 -10.42
C GLU A 271 3.76 -6.21 -9.41
N LEU A 272 4.24 -5.97 -8.19
CA LEU A 272 3.49 -5.19 -7.21
C LEU A 272 3.38 -3.72 -7.64
N ALA A 273 4.48 -3.12 -8.11
CA ALA A 273 4.45 -1.78 -8.66
C ALA A 273 3.46 -1.68 -9.83
N ASN A 274 3.39 -2.71 -10.70
CA ASN A 274 2.49 -2.72 -11.85
C ASN A 274 1.03 -2.79 -11.39
N LEU A 275 0.76 -3.55 -10.34
CA LEU A 275 -0.56 -3.60 -9.72
C LEU A 275 -0.97 -2.25 -9.13
N VAL A 276 -0.04 -1.52 -8.50
CA VAL A 276 -0.29 -0.16 -8.01
C VAL A 276 -0.51 0.81 -9.18
N SER A 277 0.27 0.71 -10.25
CA SER A 277 0.09 1.53 -11.46
C SER A 277 -1.26 1.28 -12.15
N ASP A 278 -1.72 0.03 -12.19
CA ASP A 278 -3.03 -0.37 -12.71
C ASP A 278 -4.18 0.22 -11.86
N LEU A 279 -4.04 0.18 -10.52
CA LEU A 279 -4.97 0.83 -9.60
C LEU A 279 -5.03 2.34 -9.83
N ILE A 280 -3.88 2.99 -10.04
CA ILE A 280 -3.80 4.42 -10.34
C ILE A 280 -4.54 4.74 -11.64
N THR A 281 -4.16 4.07 -12.72
CA THR A 281 -4.66 4.36 -14.07
C THR A 281 -6.16 4.12 -14.19
N SER A 282 -6.67 3.04 -13.58
CA SER A 282 -8.11 2.71 -13.62
C SER A 282 -9.00 3.73 -12.90
N LYS A 283 -8.46 4.44 -11.89
CA LYS A 283 -9.20 5.42 -11.09
C LYS A 283 -9.02 6.86 -11.55
N GLU A 284 -7.92 7.19 -12.22
CA GLU A 284 -7.77 8.51 -12.86
C GLU A 284 -8.88 8.81 -13.87
N GLU A 285 -9.40 7.79 -14.56
CA GLU A 285 -10.55 7.93 -15.46
C GLU A 285 -11.86 8.31 -14.73
N ASP A 286 -12.02 7.84 -13.50
CA ASP A 286 -13.18 8.17 -12.65
C ASP A 286 -13.05 9.61 -12.12
N PHE A 287 -11.87 9.99 -11.63
CA PHE A 287 -11.60 11.33 -11.05
C PHE A 287 -11.54 12.45 -12.09
N SER A 288 -11.32 12.13 -13.36
CA SER A 288 -11.33 13.10 -14.47
C SER A 288 -12.74 13.45 -14.96
N LYS A 289 -13.76 12.67 -14.58
CA LYS A 289 -15.16 12.86 -14.96
C LYS A 289 -16.01 13.56 -13.88
N ALA A 290 -15.44 13.75 -12.68
CA ALA A 290 -16.08 14.37 -11.52
C ALA A 290 -15.54 15.79 -11.29
#